data_AF-A0A920QPF7-F1
#
_entry.id   AF-A0A920QPF7-F1
#
_cell.length_a   1.000
_cell.length_b   1.000
_cell.length_c   1.000
_cell.angle_alpha   90.00
_cell.angle_beta   90.00
_cell.angle_gamma   90.00
#
_symmetry.space_group_name_H-M   'P 1'
#
loop_
_entity.id
_entity.type
_entity.pdbx_description
1 polymer ?
#
loop_
_entity_poly.entity_id
_entity_poly.type
_entity_poly.pdbx_seq_one_letter_code
_entity_poly.pdbx_strand_id
1 'polypeptide(L)'
;MVALMAKEGDIFTPEYFKTLEAVTGAMYGMPGVNPSSVTSLFTPNVRFIEVVEDGFTGGNVVPADFPAGEAKPTPEDLARVRENVLKSNYMGRLVTDSFNGTMVMANLLDIDPKTGGGLTPSLGQAARGVAVEYESERSACTSSALPR
;
A
#
# COMPACT_ATOMS: atom_id res chain seq x y z
N MET A 1 10.15 1.62 -4.78
CA MET A 1 9.33 1.29 -3.60
C MET A 1 8.98 2.56 -2.87
N VAL A 2 7.82 2.58 -2.21
CA VAL A 2 7.30 3.67 -1.40
C VAL A 2 6.94 3.08 -0.04
N ALA A 3 7.37 3.72 1.04
CA ALA A 3 7.02 3.32 2.40
C ALA A 3 5.96 4.28 2.96
N LEU A 4 4.94 3.72 3.60
CA LEU A 4 3.91 4.45 4.33
C LEU A 4 4.06 4.11 5.80
N MET A 5 4.02 5.12 6.66
CA MET A 5 4.08 4.97 8.11
C MET A 5 2.82 5.55 8.74
N ALA A 6 2.27 4.88 9.74
CA ALA A 6 1.25 5.44 10.60
C ALA A 6 1.87 6.58 11.42
N LYS A 7 1.19 7.73 11.51
CA LYS A 7 1.66 8.85 12.35
C LYS A 7 1.66 8.48 13.83
N GLU A 8 0.61 7.76 14.26
CA GLU A 8 0.42 7.26 15.61
C GLU A 8 -0.32 5.92 15.54
N GLY A 9 -0.03 5.01 16.48
CA GLY A 9 -0.68 3.71 16.56
C GLY A 9 -0.24 2.74 15.46
N ASP A 10 -1.19 1.96 14.96
CA ASP A 10 -0.96 0.92 13.95
C ASP A 10 -1.65 1.23 12.62
N ILE A 11 -1.31 0.44 11.59
CA ILE A 11 -1.82 0.62 10.22
C ILE A 11 -3.29 0.24 10.05
N PHE A 12 -3.93 -0.41 11.03
CA PHE A 12 -5.29 -0.96 10.91
C PHE A 12 -6.34 0.10 11.24
N THR A 13 -6.33 1.17 10.44
CA THR A 13 -7.32 2.24 10.51
C THR A 13 -7.94 2.47 9.12
N PRO A 14 -9.22 2.89 9.05
CA PRO A 14 -9.86 3.25 7.79
C PRO A 14 -9.05 4.26 6.97
N GLU A 15 -8.51 5.28 7.62
CA GLU A 15 -7.78 6.37 6.98
C GLU A 15 -6.45 5.92 6.40
N TYR A 16 -5.77 4.99 7.08
CA TYR A 16 -4.53 4.40 6.58
C TYR A 16 -4.79 3.52 5.37
N PHE A 17 -5.77 2.62 5.44
CA PHE A 17 -6.11 1.72 4.34
C PHE A 17 -6.59 2.48 3.10
N LYS A 18 -7.38 3.54 3.26
CA LYS A 18 -7.72 4.46 2.16
C LYS A 18 -6.49 5.07 1.49
N THR A 19 -5.50 5.46 2.29
CA THR A 19 -4.27 6.06 1.77
C THR A 19 -3.40 5.03 1.05
N LEU A 20 -3.28 3.83 1.62
CA LEU A 20 -2.53 2.73 1.04
C LEU A 20 -3.13 2.28 -0.30
N GLU A 21 -4.46 2.21 -0.40
CA GLU A 21 -5.17 1.92 -1.64
C GLU A 21 -4.89 3.01 -2.70
N ALA A 22 -5.01 4.29 -2.31
CA ALA A 22 -4.76 5.41 -3.21
C ALA A 22 -3.30 5.41 -3.73
N VAL A 23 -2.31 5.19 -2.85
CA VAL A 23 -0.90 5.07 -3.27
C VAL A 23 -0.70 3.87 -4.19
N THR A 24 -1.32 2.73 -3.89
CA THR A 24 -1.27 1.55 -4.76
C THR A 24 -1.83 1.87 -6.15
N GLY A 25 -2.97 2.55 -6.23
CA GLY A 25 -3.58 3.01 -7.48
C GLY A 25 -2.70 4.00 -8.24
N ALA A 26 -2.11 4.97 -7.53
CA ALA A 26 -1.18 5.93 -8.13
C ALA A 26 0.03 5.23 -8.77
N MET A 27 0.59 4.21 -8.11
CA MET A 27 1.71 3.41 -8.63
C MET A 27 1.38 2.73 -9.97
N TYR A 28 0.14 2.24 -10.15
CA TYR A 28 -0.29 1.69 -11.43
C TYR A 28 -0.36 2.74 -12.54
N GLY A 29 -0.66 4.00 -12.21
CA GLY A 29 -0.74 5.10 -13.15
C GLY A 29 0.60 5.76 -13.49
N MET A 30 1.69 5.41 -12.80
CA MET A 30 2.99 6.04 -13.03
C MET A 30 3.60 5.59 -14.36
N PRO A 31 4.03 6.54 -15.22
CA PRO A 31 4.79 6.21 -16.43
C PRO A 31 6.02 5.37 -16.10
N GLY A 32 6.36 4.41 -16.95
CA GLY A 32 7.56 3.59 -16.77
C GLY A 32 7.48 2.58 -15.62
N VAL A 33 6.43 2.52 -14.81
CA VAL A 33 6.18 1.40 -13.89
C VAL A 33 5.68 0.20 -14.67
N ASN A 34 6.19 -0.99 -14.35
CA ASN A 34 5.61 -2.25 -14.82
C ASN A 34 4.40 -2.61 -13.94
N PRO A 35 3.15 -2.53 -14.45
CA PRO A 35 1.95 -2.78 -13.64
C PRO A 35 1.94 -4.18 -13.01
N SER A 36 2.44 -5.19 -13.72
CA SER A 36 2.49 -6.58 -13.24
C SER A 36 3.44 -6.79 -12.07
N SER A 37 4.32 -5.82 -11.80
CA SER A 37 5.27 -5.86 -10.68
C SER A 37 4.78 -5.14 -9.43
N VAL A 38 3.68 -4.37 -9.54
CA VAL A 38 3.14 -3.62 -8.41
C VAL A 38 2.69 -4.61 -7.33
N THR A 39 3.20 -4.40 -6.12
CA THR A 39 2.96 -5.29 -4.98
C THR A 39 2.68 -4.44 -3.74
N SER A 40 1.49 -4.60 -3.15
CA SER A 40 1.05 -4.00 -1.89
C SER A 40 0.02 -4.91 -1.21
N LEU A 41 -0.41 -4.59 0.03
CA LEU A 41 -1.45 -5.36 0.70
C LEU A 41 -2.75 -5.51 -0.12
N PHE A 42 -3.05 -4.56 -1.01
CA PHE A 42 -4.24 -4.55 -1.86
C PHE A 42 -4.09 -5.34 -3.16
N THR A 43 -2.88 -5.79 -3.53
CA THR A 43 -2.66 -6.46 -4.81
C THR A 43 -2.93 -7.97 -4.73
N PRO A 44 -3.45 -8.60 -5.79
CA PRO A 44 -3.91 -10.00 -5.76
C PRO A 44 -2.79 -11.03 -5.61
N ASN A 45 -1.53 -10.63 -5.78
CA ASN A 45 -0.35 -11.46 -5.52
C ASN A 45 0.02 -11.53 -4.03
N VAL A 46 -0.58 -10.69 -3.18
CA VAL A 46 -0.35 -10.68 -1.73
C VAL A 46 -1.39 -11.53 -1.03
N ARG A 47 -1.01 -12.78 -0.77
CA ARG A 47 -1.87 -13.85 -0.25
C ARG A 47 -1.35 -14.44 1.06
N PHE A 48 -2.26 -14.98 1.85
CA PHE A 48 -1.95 -15.81 3.00
C PHE A 48 -2.39 -17.26 2.74
N ILE A 49 -1.77 -18.19 3.47
CA ILE A 49 -2.13 -19.61 3.45
C ILE A 49 -2.18 -20.05 4.91
N GLU A 50 -3.23 -20.78 5.28
CA GLU A 50 -3.36 -21.40 6.60
C GLU A 50 -3.59 -22.91 6.47
N VAL A 51 -3.09 -23.65 7.46
CA VAL A 51 -3.24 -25.10 7.56
C VAL A 51 -4.48 -25.40 8.39
N VAL A 52 -5.33 -26.28 7.88
CA VAL A 52 -6.55 -26.77 8.53
C VAL A 52 -6.55 -28.30 8.51
N GLU A 53 -7.41 -28.94 9.31
CA GLU A 53 -7.41 -30.41 9.46
C GLU A 53 -7.56 -31.15 8.12
N ASP A 54 -8.32 -30.59 7.18
CA ASP A 54 -8.56 -31.15 5.84
C ASP A 54 -7.61 -30.62 4.74
N GLY A 55 -6.57 -29.85 5.08
CA GLY A 55 -5.55 -29.40 4.13
C GLY A 55 -5.11 -27.95 4.28
N PHE A 56 -5.18 -27.18 3.19
CA PHE A 56 -4.77 -25.77 3.16
C PHE A 56 -5.92 -24.90 2.64
N THR A 57 -6.14 -23.78 3.31
CA THR A 57 -7.02 -22.71 2.81
C THR A 57 -6.23 -21.40 2.75
N GLY A 58 -6.75 -20.40 2.05
CA GLY A 58 -6.05 -19.15 1.87
C GLY A 58 -6.83 -18.17 1.02
N GLY A 59 -6.31 -16.95 0.93
CA GLY A 59 -6.93 -15.86 0.21
C GLY A 59 -5.98 -14.68 0.08
N ASN A 60 -6.50 -13.57 -0.43
CA ASN A 60 -5.75 -12.31 -0.43
C ASN A 60 -5.66 -11.79 1.00
N VAL A 61 -4.53 -11.14 1.33
CA VAL A 61 -4.35 -10.54 2.66
C VAL A 61 -5.40 -9.46 2.91
N VAL A 62 -5.60 -8.57 1.94
CA VAL A 62 -6.78 -7.71 1.86
C VAL A 62 -7.81 -8.39 0.95
N PRO A 63 -8.96 -8.82 1.49
CA PRO A 63 -10.02 -9.44 0.70
C PRO A 63 -10.58 -8.49 -0.37
N ALA A 64 -11.08 -9.06 -1.48
CA ALA A 64 -11.65 -8.27 -2.57
C ALA A 64 -12.94 -7.52 -2.19
N ASP A 65 -13.63 -7.98 -1.16
CA ASP A 65 -14.82 -7.34 -0.58
C ASP A 65 -14.48 -6.32 0.52
N PHE A 66 -13.20 -6.11 0.83
CA PHE A 66 -12.79 -5.15 1.84
C PHE A 66 -13.21 -3.73 1.40
N PRO A 67 -14.01 -3.01 2.21
CA PRO A 67 -14.61 -1.74 1.82
C PRO A 67 -13.60 -0.59 1.98
N ALA A 68 -12.54 -0.59 1.18
CA ALA A 68 -11.60 0.54 1.14
C ALA A 68 -12.17 1.74 0.35
N GLY A 69 -11.49 2.89 0.46
CA GLY A 69 -11.82 4.09 -0.30
C GLY A 69 -13.00 4.91 0.25
N GLU A 70 -14.16 4.82 -0.41
CA GLU A 70 -15.36 5.64 -0.12
C GLU A 70 -16.20 5.05 1.01
N ALA A 71 -16.16 3.72 1.18
CA ALA A 71 -16.77 3.04 2.31
C ALA A 71 -15.77 2.97 3.48
N LYS A 72 -16.29 2.94 4.72
CA LYS A 72 -15.46 2.79 5.92
C LYS A 72 -15.43 1.32 6.33
N PRO A 73 -14.24 0.67 6.40
CA PRO A 73 -14.14 -0.68 6.95
C PRO A 73 -14.52 -0.70 8.42
N THR A 74 -15.18 -1.77 8.83
CA THR A 74 -15.54 -1.98 10.23
C THR A 74 -14.31 -2.46 11.01
N PRO A 75 -14.36 -2.43 12.35
CA PRO A 75 -13.33 -3.06 13.17
C PRO A 75 -13.12 -4.54 12.84
N GLU A 76 -14.19 -5.27 12.48
CA GLU A 76 -14.12 -6.68 12.07
C GLU A 76 -13.38 -6.85 10.74
N ASP A 77 -13.63 -5.97 9.76
CA ASP A 77 -12.89 -5.98 8.48
C ASP A 77 -11.39 -5.79 8.70
N LEU A 78 -11.02 -4.83 9.55
CA LEU A 78 -9.64 -4.53 9.88
C LEU A 78 -8.97 -5.67 10.67
N ALA A 79 -9.70 -6.27 11.61
CA ALA A 79 -9.24 -7.44 12.35
C ALA A 79 -9.00 -8.64 11.43
N ARG A 80 -9.91 -8.90 10.48
CA ARG A 80 -9.77 -9.93 9.45
C ARG A 80 -8.48 -9.73 8.64
N VAL A 81 -8.20 -8.51 8.20
CA VAL A 81 -6.94 -8.21 7.49
C VAL A 81 -5.72 -8.43 8.40
N ARG A 82 -5.79 -8.02 9.67
CA ARG A 82 -4.70 -8.26 10.64
C ARG A 82 -4.38 -9.74 10.79
N GLU A 83 -5.40 -10.58 10.93
CA GLU A 83 -5.23 -12.03 11.01
C GLU A 83 -4.61 -12.59 9.72
N ASN A 84 -5.08 -12.15 8.56
CA ASN A 84 -4.52 -12.58 7.28
C ASN A 84 -3.04 -12.18 7.15
N VAL A 85 -2.66 -10.97 7.59
CA VAL A 85 -1.26 -10.53 7.62
C VAL A 85 -0.41 -11.47 8.49
N LEU A 86 -0.88 -11.81 9.69
CA LEU A 86 -0.20 -12.70 10.63
C LEU A 86 -0.03 -14.13 10.08
N LYS A 87 -1.00 -14.60 9.28
CA LYS A 87 -0.94 -15.91 8.58
C LYS A 87 -0.11 -15.87 7.30
N SER A 88 0.29 -14.68 6.85
CA SER A 88 1.06 -14.50 5.62
C SER A 88 2.56 -14.45 5.88
N ASN A 89 3.35 -14.51 4.82
CA ASN A 89 4.79 -14.29 4.86
C ASN A 89 5.19 -12.82 4.59
N TYR A 90 4.25 -11.88 4.73
CA TYR A 90 4.45 -10.47 4.40
C TYR A 90 4.81 -9.57 5.60
N MET A 91 4.75 -10.10 6.82
CA MET A 91 5.41 -9.49 7.99
C MET A 91 6.92 -9.37 7.74
N GLY A 92 7.48 -8.21 8.07
CA GLY A 92 8.86 -7.82 7.78
C GLY A 92 9.16 -7.57 6.29
N ARG A 93 8.19 -7.75 5.38
CA ARG A 93 8.37 -7.56 3.92
C ARG A 93 7.53 -6.41 3.36
N LEU A 94 6.22 -6.49 3.58
CA LEU A 94 5.27 -5.43 3.20
C LEU A 94 4.66 -4.74 4.42
N VAL A 95 4.73 -5.38 5.59
CA VAL A 95 4.21 -4.85 6.86
C VAL A 95 5.32 -4.90 7.88
N THR A 96 5.52 -3.81 8.63
CA THR A 96 6.49 -3.76 9.72
C THR A 96 6.12 -4.71 10.86
N ASP A 97 7.10 -5.22 11.60
CA ASP A 97 6.86 -6.11 12.75
C ASP A 97 6.01 -5.48 13.87
N SER A 98 6.05 -4.16 13.99
CA SER A 98 5.24 -3.40 14.96
C SER A 98 3.90 -2.90 14.41
N PHE A 99 3.51 -3.33 13.21
CA PHE A 99 2.30 -2.87 12.52
C PHE A 99 2.17 -1.35 12.37
N ASN A 100 3.26 -0.60 12.32
CA ASN A 100 3.24 0.86 12.20
C ASN A 100 3.59 1.36 10.79
N GLY A 101 3.83 0.47 9.84
CA GLY A 101 4.03 0.86 8.45
C GLY A 101 3.83 -0.27 7.44
N THR A 102 3.68 0.14 6.19
CA THR A 102 3.61 -0.75 5.03
C THR A 102 4.49 -0.28 3.88
N MET A 103 4.79 -1.17 2.94
CA MET A 103 5.52 -0.87 1.72
C MET A 103 4.69 -1.16 0.47
N VAL A 104 4.81 -0.30 -0.53
CA VAL A 104 4.34 -0.53 -1.89
C VAL A 104 5.55 -0.66 -2.80
N MET A 105 5.68 -1.78 -3.49
CA MET A 105 6.80 -2.06 -4.39
C MET A 105 6.32 -2.04 -5.84
N ALA A 106 7.20 -1.61 -6.75
CA ALA A 106 7.02 -1.75 -8.17
C ALA A 106 8.40 -1.68 -8.84
N ASN A 107 8.54 -2.40 -9.94
CA ASN A 107 9.68 -2.32 -10.84
C ASN A 107 9.38 -1.29 -11.92
N LEU A 108 10.44 -0.67 -12.42
CA LEU A 108 10.37 0.10 -13.64
C LEU A 108 10.50 -0.85 -14.83
N LEU A 109 9.91 -0.49 -15.95
CA LEU A 109 10.25 -1.07 -17.26
C LEU A 109 11.72 -0.73 -17.57
N ASP A 110 12.27 -1.25 -18.66
CA ASP A 110 13.62 -0.85 -19.14
C ASP A 110 13.52 0.22 -20.26
N ILE A 111 12.37 0.30 -20.91
CA ILE A 111 12.09 1.14 -22.07
C ILE A 111 10.80 1.91 -21.81
N ASP A 112 10.80 3.20 -22.11
CA ASP A 112 9.59 4.01 -22.06
C ASP A 112 8.67 3.66 -23.23
N PRO A 113 7.47 3.13 -22.98
CA PRO A 113 6.54 2.75 -24.05
C PRO A 113 6.06 3.95 -24.88
N LYS A 114 6.19 5.19 -24.38
CA LYS A 114 5.80 6.41 -25.11
C LYS A 114 6.87 6.92 -26.06
N THR A 115 8.15 6.75 -25.71
CA THR A 115 9.27 7.34 -26.46
C THR A 115 10.17 6.31 -27.14
N GLY A 116 10.05 5.02 -26.78
CA GLY A 116 10.90 3.94 -27.29
C GLY A 116 12.36 4.03 -26.86
N GLY A 117 12.71 5.02 -26.04
CA GLY A 117 14.04 5.23 -25.48
C GLY A 117 14.22 4.55 -24.12
N GLY A 118 15.48 4.31 -23.74
CA GLY A 118 15.82 3.81 -22.41
C GLY A 118 15.38 4.78 -21.31
N LEU A 119 14.88 4.24 -20.19
CA LEU A 119 14.34 5.08 -19.11
C LEU A 119 15.47 5.88 -18.45
N THR A 120 15.28 7.19 -18.40
CA THR A 120 16.21 8.13 -17.77
C THR A 120 16.10 8.07 -16.24
N PRO A 121 17.17 8.36 -15.48
CA PRO A 121 17.18 8.28 -14.00
C PRO A 121 16.17 9.17 -13.26
N SER A 122 15.39 10.00 -13.95
CA SER A 122 14.35 10.89 -13.39
C SER A 122 13.13 10.15 -12.84
N LEU A 123 12.86 8.91 -13.28
CA LEU A 123 11.72 8.11 -12.79
C LEU A 123 11.83 7.68 -11.33
N GLY A 124 13.06 7.42 -10.86
CA GLY A 124 13.31 7.18 -9.44
C GLY A 124 13.02 8.41 -8.56
N GLN A 125 12.96 9.60 -9.15
CA GLN A 125 12.60 10.85 -8.48
C GLN A 125 11.07 11.04 -8.43
N ALA A 126 10.34 10.60 -9.46
CA ALA A 126 8.87 10.64 -9.47
C ALA A 126 8.26 9.75 -8.38
N ALA A 127 8.80 8.54 -8.15
CA ALA A 127 8.33 7.66 -7.06
C ALA A 127 8.56 8.27 -5.67
N ARG A 128 9.64 9.05 -5.48
CA ARG A 128 9.83 9.86 -4.26
C ARG A 128 8.83 11.02 -4.20
N GLY A 129 8.51 11.62 -5.35
CA GLY A 129 7.50 12.67 -5.47
C GLY A 129 6.15 12.24 -4.92
N VAL A 130 5.66 11.05 -5.28
CA VAL A 130 4.41 10.50 -4.72
C VAL A 130 4.52 10.32 -3.21
N ALA A 131 5.62 9.76 -2.70
CA ALA A 131 5.82 9.62 -1.25
C ALA A 131 5.77 10.99 -0.53
N VAL A 132 6.41 12.01 -1.11
CA VAL A 132 6.50 13.37 -0.55
C VAL A 132 5.17 14.14 -0.70
N GLU A 133 4.45 14.01 -1.81
CA GLU A 133 3.15 14.64 -2.00
C GLU A 133 2.16 14.16 -0.95
N TYR A 134 2.07 12.85 -0.71
CA TYR A 134 1.21 12.30 0.34
C TYR A 134 1.62 12.75 1.76
N GLU A 135 2.91 12.97 2.02
CA GLU A 135 3.39 13.52 3.28
C GLU A 135 3.11 15.03 3.43
N SER A 136 3.18 15.78 2.32
CA SER A 136 2.97 17.24 2.28
C SER A 136 1.48 17.64 2.26
N GLU A 137 0.64 16.93 1.52
CA GLU A 137 -0.81 17.20 1.42
C GLU A 137 -1.52 16.92 2.76
N ARG A 138 -1.00 16.01 3.59
CA ARG A 138 -1.47 15.81 4.97
C ARG A 138 -0.80 16.70 6.02
N SER A 139 0.29 17.39 5.69
CA SER A 139 0.93 18.37 6.59
C SER A 139 0.37 19.78 6.40
N ALA A 140 -0.13 20.10 5.20
CA ALA A 140 -0.78 21.38 4.92
C ALA A 140 -2.16 21.56 5.60
N CYS A 141 -2.75 20.49 6.18
CA CYS A 141 -4.03 20.56 6.90
C CYS A 141 -3.87 20.72 8.43
N THR A 142 -2.68 21.05 8.94
CA THR A 142 -2.46 21.32 10.39
C THR A 142 -1.85 22.71 10.62
N SER A 143 -2.22 23.70 9.80
CA SER A 143 -1.89 25.11 10.08
C SER A 143 -3.03 26.04 9.67
N SER A 144 -4.19 25.88 10.29
CA SER A 144 -5.23 26.93 10.31
C SER A 144 -6.17 26.76 11.50
N ALA A 145 -5.62 26.84 12.72
CA ALA A 145 -6.36 27.27 13.91
C ALA A 145 -5.40 27.51 15.07
N LEU A 146 -5.00 28.77 15.27
CA LEU A 146 -4.74 29.27 16.62
C LEU A 146 -5.16 30.75 16.69
N PRO A 147 -6.03 31.13 17.63
CA PRO A 147 -6.59 32.47 17.73
C PRO A 147 -5.63 33.42 18.45
N ARG A 148 -5.78 34.71 18.18
CA ARG A 148 -5.45 35.77 19.14
C ARG A 148 -6.66 36.69 19.27
#